data_AF-T2GAP7-F1
#
_entry.id   AF-T2GAP7-F1
#
_cell.length_a   1.000
_cell.length_b   1.000
_cell.length_c   1.000
_cell.angle_alpha   90.00
_cell.angle_beta   90.00
_cell.angle_gamma   90.00
#
_symmetry.space_group_name_H-M   'P 1'
#
loop_
_entity.id
_entity.type
_entity.pdbx_description
1 polymer ?
#
loop_
_entity_poly.entity_id
_entity_poly.type
_entity_poly.pdbx_seq_one_letter_code
_entity_poly.pdbx_strand_id
1 'polypeptide(L)'
;MRAGRRVLLMLLMLVLIPAMVTVLGPVSLHAQATQGAQDTQDGGPLSPEAARQFLQEHPGVFLIDLRTDREFSLGHLPGAVNIPARELEPRAQEVPAGRPVLVYCGLGFRSATSQRQLRHLRPDVGPVYYITGRPMF
;
A
#
# COMPACT_ATOMS: atom_id res chain seq x y z
N MET A 1 -27.91 14.22 -70.15
CA MET A 1 -27.01 13.89 -69.01
C MET A 1 -27.84 13.79 -67.71
N ARG A 2 -28.47 12.64 -67.42
CA ARG A 2 -29.42 12.46 -66.30
C ARG A 2 -29.23 11.14 -65.52
N ALA A 3 -28.07 10.49 -65.63
CA ALA A 3 -27.78 9.20 -64.98
C ALA A 3 -27.14 9.32 -63.57
N GLY A 4 -26.47 10.44 -63.25
CA GLY A 4 -25.71 10.56 -61.98
C GLY A 4 -26.56 10.74 -60.72
N ARG A 5 -27.74 11.38 -60.83
CA ARG A 5 -28.55 11.74 -59.66
C ARG A 5 -29.33 10.57 -59.05
N ARG A 6 -29.63 9.52 -59.84
CA ARG A 6 -30.33 8.31 -59.36
C ARG A 6 -29.39 7.32 -58.68
N VAL A 7 -28.16 7.19 -59.18
CA VAL A 7 -27.10 6.37 -58.57
C VAL A 7 -26.67 6.98 -57.22
N LEU A 8 -26.61 8.32 -57.13
CA LEU A 8 -26.30 9.00 -55.88
C LEU A 8 -27.37 8.83 -54.79
N LEU A 9 -28.66 8.77 -55.17
CA LEU A 9 -29.76 8.53 -54.21
C LEU A 9 -29.85 7.06 -53.74
N MET A 10 -29.51 6.10 -54.61
CA MET A 10 -29.41 4.69 -54.21
C MET A 10 -28.22 4.42 -53.28
N LEU A 11 -27.09 5.11 -53.50
CA LEU A 11 -25.94 5.04 -52.59
C LEU A 11 -26.22 5.73 -51.24
N LEU A 12 -27.07 6.76 -51.20
CA LEU A 12 -27.45 7.45 -49.96
C LEU A 12 -28.41 6.63 -49.07
N MET A 13 -29.20 5.71 -49.65
CA MET A 13 -30.06 4.77 -48.90
C MET A 13 -29.29 3.56 -48.36
N LEU A 14 -28.10 3.26 -48.91
CA LEU A 14 -27.18 2.22 -48.42
C LEU A 14 -26.27 2.76 -47.29
N VAL A 15 -26.78 3.68 -46.47
CA VAL A 15 -26.14 4.21 -45.26
C VAL A 15 -26.92 3.80 -43.99
N LEU A 16 -28.05 3.09 -44.10
CA LEU A 16 -28.97 2.95 -42.95
C LEU A 16 -29.12 1.56 -42.31
N ILE A 17 -28.57 0.47 -42.87
CA ILE A 17 -28.73 -0.89 -42.31
C ILE A 17 -27.48 -1.71 -42.68
N PRO A 18 -26.40 -1.81 -41.85
CA PRO A 18 -26.47 -2.48 -40.55
C PRO A 18 -25.52 -1.93 -39.44
N ALA A 19 -25.86 -2.29 -38.20
CA ALA A 19 -25.03 -2.31 -36.97
C ALA A 19 -24.79 -0.96 -36.25
N MET A 20 -25.52 -0.54 -35.20
CA MET A 20 -26.39 -1.24 -34.23
C MET A 20 -25.81 -2.53 -33.62
N VAL A 21 -24.49 -2.75 -33.69
CA VAL A 21 -23.76 -3.88 -33.06
C VAL A 21 -22.38 -3.45 -32.50
N THR A 22 -22.17 -2.18 -32.17
CA THR A 22 -20.86 -1.72 -31.62
C THR A 22 -20.97 -1.00 -30.27
N VAL A 23 -22.14 -0.99 -29.64
CA VAL A 23 -22.33 -0.50 -28.25
C VAL A 23 -22.57 -1.68 -27.32
N LEU A 24 -21.72 -2.69 -27.42
CA LEU A 24 -21.50 -3.69 -26.38
C LEU A 24 -19.99 -3.92 -26.29
N GLY A 25 -19.23 -2.83 -26.12
CA GLY A 25 -17.94 -2.95 -25.46
C GLY A 25 -18.18 -3.63 -24.11
N PRO A 26 -17.27 -4.48 -23.61
CA PRO A 26 -17.43 -5.03 -22.29
C PRO A 26 -17.62 -3.84 -21.36
N VAL A 27 -18.77 -3.76 -20.69
CA VAL A 27 -18.86 -3.05 -19.42
C VAL A 27 -17.82 -3.78 -18.60
N SER A 28 -16.60 -3.23 -18.57
CA SER A 28 -15.63 -3.52 -17.55
C SER A 28 -16.35 -3.11 -16.28
N LEU A 29 -17.04 -4.09 -15.70
CA LEU A 29 -17.38 -4.13 -14.31
C LEU A 29 -16.02 -3.99 -13.64
N HIS A 30 -15.59 -2.74 -13.47
CA HIS A 30 -14.68 -2.38 -12.43
C HIS A 30 -15.48 -2.73 -11.19
N ALA A 31 -15.41 -4.01 -10.82
CA ALA A 31 -15.38 -4.37 -9.44
C ALA A 31 -14.28 -3.46 -8.89
N GLN A 32 -14.70 -2.34 -8.31
CA GLN A 32 -13.93 -1.65 -7.31
C GLN A 32 -13.79 -2.66 -6.17
N ALA A 33 -12.93 -3.66 -6.39
CA ALA A 33 -12.23 -4.33 -5.34
C ALA A 33 -11.64 -3.16 -4.55
N THR A 34 -12.14 -3.03 -3.33
CA THR A 34 -11.67 -2.14 -2.28
C THR A 34 -10.27 -1.64 -2.57
N GLN A 35 -10.12 -0.32 -2.65
CA GLN A 35 -8.83 0.37 -2.61
C GLN A 35 -8.07 -0.09 -1.37
N GLY A 36 -7.37 -1.22 -1.49
CA GLY A 36 -6.65 -1.93 -0.42
C GLY A 36 -5.20 -2.18 -0.82
N ALA A 37 -4.72 -1.42 -1.80
CA ALA A 37 -3.32 -1.35 -2.22
C ALA A 37 -3.00 0.13 -2.46
N GLN A 38 -3.11 0.95 -1.42
CA GLN A 38 -2.64 2.34 -1.47
C GLN A 38 -1.13 2.34 -1.18
N ASP A 39 -0.37 2.76 -2.19
CA ASP A 39 0.97 3.34 -2.13
C ASP A 39 2.06 2.60 -1.33
N THR A 40 2.81 1.74 -2.01
CA THR A 40 4.06 1.16 -1.47
C THR A 40 5.15 2.21 -1.21
N GLN A 41 5.01 3.43 -1.75
CA GLN A 41 5.95 4.55 -1.58
C GLN A 41 5.98 5.08 -0.14
N ASP A 42 4.89 4.89 0.59
CA ASP A 42 4.69 5.39 1.95
C ASP A 42 4.86 4.31 3.03
N GLY A 43 5.09 3.07 2.59
CA GLY A 43 5.09 1.87 3.41
C GLY A 43 3.69 1.26 3.53
N GLY A 44 3.51 0.31 4.44
CA GLY A 44 2.21 -0.37 4.57
C GLY A 44 2.20 -1.58 5.50
N PRO A 45 1.04 -2.23 5.62
CA PRO A 45 0.91 -3.45 6.41
C PRO A 45 1.73 -4.59 5.81
N LEU A 46 2.39 -5.36 6.68
CA LEU A 46 3.01 -6.64 6.36
C LEU A 46 2.43 -7.72 7.28
N SER A 47 2.10 -8.89 6.73
CA SER A 47 1.85 -10.07 7.56
C SER A 47 3.14 -10.46 8.29
N PRO A 48 3.09 -11.27 9.36
CA PRO A 48 4.30 -11.76 10.01
C PRO A 48 5.28 -12.46 9.04
N GLU A 49 4.76 -13.24 8.10
CA GLU A 49 5.53 -13.96 7.09
C GLU A 49 6.17 -13.01 6.09
N ALA A 50 5.39 -12.04 5.58
CA ALA A 50 5.87 -11.01 4.68
C ALA A 50 6.92 -10.11 5.36
N ALA A 51 6.74 -9.79 6.65
CA ALA A 51 7.71 -9.02 7.42
C ALA A 51 9.03 -9.77 7.60
N ARG A 52 8.98 -11.08 7.85
CA ARG A 52 10.20 -11.91 7.93
C ARG A 52 10.97 -11.90 6.61
N GLN A 53 10.27 -12.07 5.48
CA GLN A 53 10.88 -12.01 4.15
C GLN A 53 11.45 -10.61 3.87
N PHE A 54 10.67 -9.56 4.16
CA PHE A 54 11.08 -8.17 4.00
C PHE A 54 12.37 -7.85 4.78
N LEU A 55 12.51 -8.32 6.03
CA LEU A 55 13.72 -8.13 6.82
C LEU A 55 14.96 -8.81 6.21
N GLN A 56 14.78 -9.93 5.50
CA GLN A 56 15.87 -10.63 4.82
C GLN A 56 16.31 -9.90 3.55
N GLU A 57 15.36 -9.32 2.81
CA GLU A 57 15.60 -8.59 1.57
C GLU A 57 16.12 -7.16 1.83
N HIS A 58 15.80 -6.58 3.00
CA HIS A 58 16.11 -5.19 3.35
C HIS A 58 16.90 -5.06 4.66
N PRO A 59 18.18 -5.48 4.71
CA PRO A 59 18.99 -5.46 5.94
C PRO A 59 19.25 -4.04 6.51
N GLY A 60 18.99 -2.98 5.74
CA GLY A 60 19.16 -1.58 6.15
C GLY A 60 17.94 -0.96 6.85
N VAL A 61 16.81 -1.67 6.93
CA VAL A 61 15.59 -1.17 7.56
C VAL A 61 15.81 -0.85 9.04
N PHE A 62 15.23 0.24 9.51
CA PHE A 62 15.20 0.56 10.93
C PHE A 62 14.01 -0.13 11.60
N LEU A 63 14.29 -1.07 12.48
CA LEU A 63 13.27 -1.92 13.12
C LEU A 63 12.92 -1.38 14.51
N ILE A 64 11.64 -1.11 14.75
CA ILE A 64 11.15 -0.54 16.01
C ILE A 64 10.18 -1.52 16.68
N ASP A 65 10.49 -1.90 17.92
CA ASP A 65 9.57 -2.62 18.80
C ASP A 65 8.78 -1.64 19.67
N LEU A 66 7.46 -1.58 19.46
CA LEU A 66 6.53 -0.69 20.16
C LEU A 66 5.98 -1.29 21.47
N ARG A 67 6.49 -2.44 21.90
CA ARG A 67 6.14 -3.08 23.18
C ARG A 67 6.83 -2.41 24.35
N THR A 68 6.36 -2.76 25.55
CA THR A 68 6.97 -2.30 26.80
C THR A 68 8.40 -2.85 26.94
N ASP A 69 9.23 -2.18 27.75
CA ASP A 69 10.60 -2.64 28.02
C ASP A 69 10.63 -4.08 28.55
N ARG A 70 9.64 -4.42 29.38
CA ARG A 70 9.49 -5.78 29.91
C ARG A 70 9.24 -6.80 28.80
N GLU A 71 8.29 -6.55 27.90
CA GLU A 71 8.02 -7.44 26.76
C GLU A 71 9.23 -7.55 25.83
N PHE A 72 9.95 -6.45 25.61
CA PHE A 72 11.17 -6.42 24.79
C PHE A 72 12.29 -7.27 25.42
N SER A 73 12.49 -7.16 26.74
CA SER A 73 13.50 -7.93 27.48
C SER A 73 13.28 -9.44 27.47
N LEU A 74 12.04 -9.90 27.25
CA LEU A 74 11.69 -11.32 27.17
C LEU A 74 11.98 -11.94 25.80
N GLY A 75 12.39 -11.13 24.82
CA GLY A 75 12.68 -11.56 23.46
C GLY A 75 12.06 -10.61 22.44
N HIS A 76 12.79 -10.32 21.37
CA HIS A 76 12.43 -9.38 20.32
C HIS A 76 13.13 -9.75 19.01
N LEU A 77 12.70 -9.15 17.90
CA LEU A 77 13.36 -9.36 16.61
C LEU A 77 14.81 -8.83 16.66
N PRO A 78 15.81 -9.57 16.15
CA PRO A 78 17.20 -9.13 16.16
C PRO A 78 17.39 -7.76 15.51
N GLY A 79 18.14 -6.88 16.17
CA GLY A 79 18.40 -5.52 15.70
C GLY A 79 17.25 -4.52 15.90
N ALA A 80 16.14 -4.94 16.53
CA ALA A 80 15.07 -4.02 16.89
C ALA A 80 15.51 -3.03 17.98
N VAL A 81 15.14 -1.76 17.81
CA VAL A 81 15.23 -0.72 18.84
C VAL A 81 13.90 -0.63 19.56
N ASN A 82 13.90 -0.69 20.89
CA ASN A 82 12.67 -0.54 21.66
C ASN A 82 12.31 0.95 21.84
N ILE A 83 11.17 1.32 21.27
CA ILE A 83 10.53 2.61 21.47
C ILE A 83 9.06 2.31 21.79
N PRO A 84 8.70 2.15 23.08
CA PRO A 84 7.33 1.83 23.47
C PRO A 84 6.33 2.79 22.83
N ALA A 85 5.15 2.31 22.42
CA ALA A 85 4.19 3.11 21.65
C ALA A 85 3.85 4.48 22.30
N ARG A 86 3.80 4.54 23.63
CA ARG A 86 3.52 5.77 24.41
C ARG A 86 4.67 6.79 24.39
N GLU A 87 5.88 6.34 24.07
CA GLU A 87 7.12 7.12 24.03
C GLU A 87 7.53 7.45 22.60
N LEU A 88 6.79 6.97 21.60
CA LEU A 88 7.11 7.18 20.19
C LEU A 88 7.20 8.66 19.82
N GLU A 89 6.29 9.50 20.32
CA GLU A 89 6.29 10.92 20.04
C GLU A 89 7.49 11.66 20.62
N PRO A 90 7.77 11.61 21.94
CA PRO A 90 8.93 12.28 22.50
C PRO A 90 10.26 11.71 21.99
N ARG A 91 10.29 10.46 21.49
CA ARG A 91 11.49 9.79 20.99
C ARG A 91 11.54 9.70 19.46
N ALA A 92 10.65 10.37 18.74
CA ALA A 92 10.55 10.26 17.29
C ALA A 92 11.85 10.66 16.57
N GLN A 93 12.66 11.52 17.18
CA GLN A 93 13.95 11.99 16.64
C GLN A 93 15.05 10.90 16.66
N GLU A 94 14.88 9.81 17.41
CA GLU A 94 15.80 8.67 17.37
C GLU A 94 15.73 7.90 16.05
N VAL A 95 14.64 8.05 15.29
CA VAL A 95 14.46 7.39 14.00
C VAL A 95 15.33 8.07 12.94
N PRO A 96 16.22 7.35 12.25
CA PRO A 96 17.11 7.97 11.28
C PRO A 96 16.35 8.39 10.00
N ALA A 97 16.61 9.60 9.53
CA ALA A 97 16.04 10.14 8.29
C ALA A 97 16.42 9.30 7.06
N GLY A 98 15.57 9.31 6.03
CA GLY A 98 15.81 8.66 4.74
C GLY A 98 15.86 7.13 4.74
N ARG A 99 15.71 6.47 5.89
CA ARG A 99 15.73 5.01 6.01
C ARG A 99 14.31 4.44 6.04
N PRO A 100 14.04 3.31 5.36
CA PRO A 100 12.80 2.57 5.58
C PRO A 100 12.69 2.15 7.04
N VAL A 101 11.49 2.20 7.58
CA VAL A 101 11.20 1.83 8.96
C VAL A 101 10.19 0.69 8.98
N LEU A 102 10.40 -0.30 9.84
CA LEU A 102 9.41 -1.33 10.15
C LEU A 102 9.07 -1.24 11.63
N VAL A 103 7.81 -0.99 11.94
CA VAL A 103 7.32 -0.96 13.33
C VAL A 103 6.49 -2.19 13.65
N TYR A 104 6.61 -2.73 14.86
CA TYR A 104 5.77 -3.84 15.29
C TYR A 104 5.37 -3.74 16.74
N CYS A 105 4.35 -4.51 17.11
CA CYS A 105 3.95 -4.70 18.50
C CYS A 105 3.65 -6.20 18.74
N GLY A 106 3.04 -6.56 19.86
CA GLY A 106 2.80 -7.97 20.19
C GLY A 106 1.78 -8.69 19.29
N LEU A 107 0.76 -7.96 18.79
CA LEU A 107 -0.39 -8.54 18.07
C LEU A 107 -0.86 -7.72 16.87
N GLY A 108 -0.17 -6.64 16.51
CA GLY A 108 -0.56 -5.75 15.39
C GLY A 108 -1.51 -4.59 15.73
N PHE A 109 -2.09 -4.55 16.93
CA PHE A 109 -3.09 -3.52 17.27
C PHE A 109 -2.55 -2.09 17.37
N ARG A 110 -1.33 -1.93 17.89
CA ARG A 110 -0.72 -0.60 18.07
C ARG A 110 0.05 -0.14 16.84
N SER A 111 0.59 -1.09 16.08
CA SER A 111 1.57 -0.84 15.02
C SER A 111 0.99 -0.04 13.86
N ALA A 112 -0.28 -0.25 13.50
CA ALA A 112 -0.95 0.56 12.48
C ALA A 112 -1.08 2.05 12.88
N THR A 113 -1.46 2.32 14.13
CA THR A 113 -1.61 3.70 14.63
C THR A 113 -0.25 4.36 14.81
N SER A 114 0.73 3.65 15.37
CA SER A 114 2.10 4.14 15.52
C SER A 114 2.78 4.42 14.17
N GLN A 115 2.48 3.65 13.12
CA GLN A 115 2.97 3.95 11.77
C GLN A 115 2.48 5.31 11.27
N ARG A 116 1.17 5.57 11.37
CA ARG A 116 0.61 6.87 10.98
C ARG A 116 1.17 8.02 11.82
N GLN A 117 1.29 7.80 13.14
CA GLN A 117 1.86 8.78 14.05
C GLN A 117 3.32 9.10 13.69
N LEU A 118 4.15 8.08 13.46
CA LEU A 118 5.55 8.28 13.09
C LEU A 118 5.69 9.03 11.77
N ARG A 119 4.88 8.69 10.75
CA ARG A 119 4.87 9.42 9.47
C ARG A 119 4.50 10.90 9.64
N HIS A 120 3.55 11.20 10.53
CA HIS A 120 3.17 12.58 10.81
C HIS A 120 4.30 13.35 11.52
N LEU A 121 4.95 12.72 12.49
CA LEU A 121 6.02 13.33 13.28
C LEU A 121 7.34 13.45 12.50
N ARG A 122 7.60 12.54 11.56
CA ARG A 122 8.85 12.41 10.82
C ARG A 122 8.59 12.25 9.31
N PRO A 123 8.20 13.32 8.60
CA PRO A 123 8.02 13.27 7.14
C PRO A 123 9.32 13.00 6.36
N ASP A 124 10.47 13.11 7.02
CA ASP A 124 11.81 12.93 6.48
C ASP A 124 12.34 11.50 6.57
N VAL A 125 11.64 10.59 7.27
CA VAL A 125 11.99 9.16 7.24
C VAL A 125 11.52 8.53 5.94
N GLY A 126 12.12 7.39 5.59
CA GLY A 126 11.67 6.61 4.44
C GLY A 126 10.29 5.96 4.67
N PRO A 127 9.88 5.06 3.77
CA PRO A 127 8.61 4.35 3.88
C PRO A 127 8.47 3.65 5.24
N VAL A 128 7.30 3.77 5.88
CA VAL A 128 7.05 3.20 7.21
C VAL A 128 6.08 2.04 7.10
N TYR A 129 6.60 0.83 7.27
CA TYR A 129 5.86 -0.42 7.28
C TYR A 129 5.46 -0.81 8.70
N TYR A 130 4.45 -1.67 8.83
CA TYR A 130 4.05 -2.21 10.12
C TYR A 130 3.59 -3.66 10.06
N ILE A 131 3.89 -4.44 11.10
CA ILE A 131 3.42 -5.84 11.19
C ILE A 131 1.97 -5.87 11.70
N THR A 132 1.08 -6.56 10.98
CA THR A 132 -0.36 -6.67 11.30
C THR A 132 -0.70 -7.74 12.32
N GLY A 133 0.24 -8.63 12.65
CA GLY A 133 0.05 -9.74 13.57
C GLY A 133 1.20 -9.90 14.57
N ARG A 134 1.29 -11.09 15.17
CA ARG A 134 2.38 -11.43 16.08
C ARG A 134 3.68 -11.61 15.27
N PRO A 135 4.77 -10.90 15.60
CA PRO A 135 6.05 -11.10 14.95
C PRO A 135 6.56 -12.52 15.17
N MET A 136 7.22 -13.08 14.17
CA MET A 136 7.92 -14.36 14.29
C MET A 136 9.37 -14.08 14.69
N PHE A 137 9.68 -14.31 15.97
CA PHE A 137 11.03 -14.21 16.52
C PHE A 137 11.86 -15.43 16.13
#